data_AF-A0A6A6RAU4-F1
#
_entry.id   AF-A0A6A6RAU4-F1
#
_cell.length_a   1.000
_cell.length_b   1.000
_cell.length_c   1.000
_cell.angle_alpha   90.00
_cell.angle_beta   90.00
_cell.angle_gamma   90.00
#
_symmetry.space_group_name_H-M   'P 1'
#
loop_
_entity.id
_entity.type
_entity.pdbx_description
1 polymer ?
#
loop_
_entity_poly.entity_id
_entity_poly.type
_entity_poly.pdbx_seq_one_letter_code
_entity_poly.pdbx_strand_id
1 'polypeptide(L)'
;MGALDSACLVMRFPLKASFHLGREYLSGISPIELMVLPNAYSYFDSPALYGRDFLKFETIICTWISLEKQTVTELPVSLLYLSDFLPIKNEVQMKLIDDFIANVESAYNIKTEKLSIAEKWKATKPANVDVVSIQEYLQDVGVNSFCYGVYHELDWFWNEYQEKFDKAPYVNPVMQWRWKAAEDITKAQYDDAVNRLRIYKDWFLQEVMQVGKRNTLIVLPITSQEVDYRDVPPGPPTAPNAFDGIWLAPTLGAPEVSIPIGEMEYHSRVSGRQEHLPIVVSLLGIPGSDLSLLKTVRKVLEHSGRPLSVKAGSRMW
;
A
#
# COMPACT_ATOMS: atom_id res chain seq x y z
N MET A 1 5.45 -7.13 -8.67
CA MET A 1 4.40 -6.14 -8.33
C MET A 1 4.81 -4.90 -9.10
N GLY A 2 4.08 -4.58 -10.17
CA GLY A 2 4.54 -3.62 -11.18
C GLY A 2 4.74 -2.24 -10.56
N ALA A 3 5.87 -1.61 -10.88
CA ALA A 3 6.06 -0.20 -10.62
C ALA A 3 4.95 0.58 -11.35
N LEU A 4 4.52 1.69 -10.76
CA LEU A 4 3.58 2.60 -11.40
C LEU A 4 4.32 3.31 -12.55
N ASP A 5 4.43 2.66 -13.71
CA ASP A 5 5.07 3.19 -14.94
C ASP A 5 4.27 4.33 -15.59
N SER A 6 3.35 4.95 -14.87
CA SER A 6 2.47 5.99 -15.36
C SER A 6 2.13 6.93 -14.23
N ALA A 7 2.10 8.23 -14.52
CA ALA A 7 1.60 9.24 -13.61
C ALA A 7 0.13 8.94 -13.28
N CYS A 8 -0.08 8.24 -12.17
CA CYS A 8 -1.38 7.82 -11.70
C CYS A 8 -1.43 8.07 -10.20
N LEU A 9 -2.52 8.71 -9.78
CA LEU A 9 -2.87 8.78 -8.38
C LEU A 9 -3.42 7.43 -7.97
N VAL A 10 -2.97 6.91 -6.83
CA VAL A 10 -3.47 5.65 -6.28
C VAL A 10 -3.92 5.92 -4.85
N MET A 11 -5.12 5.50 -4.50
CA MET A 11 -5.56 5.51 -3.11
C MET A 11 -5.98 4.11 -2.70
N ARG A 12 -5.41 3.60 -1.60
CA ARG A 12 -5.82 2.37 -0.93
C ARG A 12 -6.62 2.72 0.33
N PHE A 13 -7.68 1.96 0.61
CA PHE A 13 -8.51 2.17 1.79
C PHE A 13 -8.96 0.84 2.40
N PRO A 14 -9.09 0.76 3.74
CA PRO A 14 -9.38 -0.49 4.44
C PRO A 14 -10.81 -0.99 4.21
N LEU A 15 -10.97 -2.30 4.07
CA LEU A 15 -12.23 -3.00 3.77
C LEU A 15 -13.28 -3.00 4.92
N LYS A 16 -13.09 -2.24 6.02
CA LYS A 16 -14.01 -2.25 7.20
C LYS A 16 -15.34 -1.49 6.99
N ALA A 17 -15.55 -0.89 5.82
CA ALA A 17 -16.88 -0.48 5.40
C ALA A 17 -17.69 -1.75 5.06
N SER A 18 -18.56 -2.22 5.96
CA SER A 18 -19.58 -3.25 5.73
C SER A 18 -20.04 -3.27 4.27
N PHE A 19 -19.44 -4.13 3.46
CA PHE A 19 -19.80 -4.29 2.06
C PHE A 19 -21.17 -4.96 2.03
N HIS A 20 -22.24 -4.18 1.93
CA HIS A 20 -23.54 -4.67 1.49
C HIS A 20 -23.56 -4.71 -0.05
N LEU A 21 -22.60 -5.41 -0.64
CA LEU A 21 -22.81 -6.06 -1.93
C LEU A 21 -23.03 -7.53 -1.60
N GLY A 22 -24.18 -7.78 -0.97
CA GLY A 22 -24.66 -9.12 -0.67
C GLY A 22 -24.81 -9.92 -1.96
N ARG A 23 -24.50 -11.22 -1.86
CA ARG A 23 -24.73 -12.28 -2.85
C ARG A 23 -26.15 -12.30 -3.46
N GLU A 24 -27.09 -11.50 -2.96
CA GLU A 24 -28.51 -11.53 -3.34
C GLU A 24 -28.96 -10.44 -4.32
N TYR A 25 -28.08 -9.52 -4.76
CA TYR A 25 -28.45 -8.49 -5.77
C TYR A 25 -27.99 -8.78 -7.21
N LEU A 26 -27.53 -10.01 -7.49
CA LEU A 26 -27.02 -10.40 -8.83
C LEU A 26 -28.09 -10.90 -9.81
N SER A 27 -29.38 -10.75 -9.52
CA SER A 27 -30.44 -10.99 -10.49
C SER A 27 -31.18 -9.70 -10.83
N GLY A 28 -30.57 -8.92 -11.73
CA GLY A 28 -31.29 -7.95 -12.56
C GLY A 28 -30.88 -6.50 -12.35
N ILE A 29 -30.44 -5.90 -13.45
CA ILE A 29 -30.27 -4.46 -13.69
C ILE A 29 -28.90 -3.88 -13.27
N SER A 30 -27.85 -4.16 -14.06
CA SER A 30 -26.74 -3.25 -14.45
C SER A 30 -25.56 -4.05 -15.04
N PRO A 31 -24.97 -3.69 -16.20
CA PRO A 31 -23.83 -4.40 -16.78
C PRO A 31 -22.49 -3.88 -16.21
N ILE A 32 -22.39 -3.72 -14.90
CA ILE A 32 -21.10 -3.54 -14.22
C ILE A 32 -20.85 -4.80 -13.40
N GLU A 33 -20.36 -5.85 -14.06
CA GLU A 33 -19.69 -6.95 -13.37
C GLU A 33 -18.37 -6.41 -12.82
N LEU A 34 -18.40 -5.84 -11.61
CA LEU A 34 -17.19 -5.72 -10.82
C LEU A 34 -16.89 -7.12 -10.28
N MET A 35 -16.17 -7.92 -11.07
CA MET A 35 -15.59 -9.17 -10.60
C MET A 35 -14.48 -8.81 -9.60
N VAL A 36 -14.89 -8.54 -8.36
CA VAL A 36 -13.97 -8.58 -7.23
C VAL A 36 -13.65 -10.06 -7.07
N LEU A 37 -12.44 -10.45 -7.46
CA LEU A 37 -11.90 -11.76 -7.11
C LEU A 37 -12.16 -12.00 -5.61
N PRO A 38 -12.44 -13.24 -5.18
CA PRO A 38 -12.61 -13.54 -3.77
C PRO A 38 -11.46 -12.95 -2.93
N ASN A 39 -11.76 -12.77 -1.65
CA ASN A 39 -10.89 -12.10 -0.69
C ASN A 39 -9.67 -13.01 -0.41
N ALA A 40 -8.66 -12.96 -1.27
CA ALA A 40 -7.42 -13.74 -1.24
C ALA A 40 -6.74 -13.74 0.12
N TYR A 41 -6.78 -12.61 0.80
CA TYR A 41 -6.38 -12.53 2.18
C TYR A 41 -7.21 -11.45 2.89
N SER A 42 -8.28 -11.89 3.56
CA SER A 42 -9.28 -11.02 4.18
C SER A 42 -8.78 -10.02 5.22
N TYR A 43 -7.57 -10.23 5.75
CA TYR A 43 -6.92 -9.33 6.68
C TYR A 43 -6.15 -8.19 6.01
N PHE A 44 -5.85 -8.29 4.72
CA PHE A 44 -4.95 -7.39 3.98
C PHE A 44 -5.57 -6.78 2.74
N ASP A 45 -6.45 -7.52 2.06
CA ASP A 45 -7.03 -7.06 0.82
C ASP A 45 -7.76 -5.73 1.04
N SER A 46 -7.51 -4.81 0.12
CA SER A 46 -7.99 -3.44 0.18
C SER A 46 -8.30 -3.00 -1.25
N PRO A 47 -9.53 -2.54 -1.55
CA PRO A 47 -9.79 -1.91 -2.84
C PRO A 47 -8.91 -0.67 -3.00
N ALA A 48 -8.64 -0.32 -4.25
CA ALA A 48 -7.87 0.87 -4.59
C ALA A 48 -8.53 1.66 -5.72
N LEU A 49 -8.47 2.99 -5.62
CA LEU A 49 -8.86 3.91 -6.68
C LEU A 49 -7.63 4.33 -7.48
N TYR A 50 -7.76 4.32 -8.79
CA TYR A 50 -6.76 4.80 -9.73
C TYR A 50 -7.36 5.92 -10.57
N GLY A 51 -6.61 7.00 -10.75
CA GLY A 51 -7.08 8.11 -11.56
C GLY A 51 -6.02 9.16 -11.81
N ARG A 52 -6.47 10.23 -12.48
CA ARG A 52 -5.62 11.35 -12.89
C ARG A 52 -6.04 12.70 -12.32
N ASP A 53 -7.13 12.73 -11.57
CA ASP A 53 -7.72 13.95 -11.01
C ASP A 53 -7.99 13.69 -9.53
N PHE A 54 -7.23 14.39 -8.68
CA PHE A 54 -7.28 14.22 -7.24
C PHE A 54 -8.64 14.62 -6.66
N LEU A 55 -9.34 15.60 -7.26
CA LEU A 55 -10.64 16.04 -6.76
C LEU A 55 -11.69 14.93 -6.88
N LYS A 56 -11.59 14.09 -7.92
CA LYS A 56 -12.50 12.95 -8.10
C LYS A 56 -12.35 11.88 -7.02
N PHE A 57 -11.16 11.75 -6.42
CA PHE A 57 -10.95 10.77 -5.35
C PHE A 57 -11.78 11.14 -4.13
N GLU A 58 -11.81 12.42 -3.76
CA GLU A 58 -12.67 12.88 -2.67
C GLU A 58 -14.16 12.66 -2.96
N THR A 59 -14.62 12.96 -4.17
CA THR A 59 -16.02 12.72 -4.56
C THR A 59 -16.41 11.25 -4.46
N ILE A 60 -15.55 10.36 -4.97
CA ILE A 60 -15.80 8.91 -4.93
C ILE A 60 -15.79 8.41 -3.49
N ILE A 61 -14.77 8.76 -2.70
CA ILE A 61 -14.65 8.31 -1.31
C ILE A 61 -15.81 8.81 -0.44
N CYS A 62 -16.24 10.07 -0.62
CA CYS A 62 -17.45 10.60 0.06
C CYS A 62 -18.72 9.80 -0.26
N THR A 63 -18.80 9.21 -1.46
CA THR A 63 -19.96 8.43 -1.90
C THR A 63 -19.86 6.96 -1.47
N TRP A 64 -18.64 6.40 -1.50
CA TRP A 64 -18.39 4.98 -1.25
C TRP A 64 -18.22 4.63 0.23
N ILE A 65 -17.66 5.53 1.05
CA ILE A 65 -17.42 5.29 2.47
C ILE A 65 -18.46 6.04 3.28
N SER A 66 -19.22 5.31 4.11
CA SER A 66 -20.16 5.92 5.06
C SER A 66 -19.43 6.94 5.93
N LEU A 67 -19.91 8.19 5.93
CA LEU A 67 -19.33 9.29 6.72
C LEU A 67 -19.25 8.97 8.21
N GLU A 68 -20.17 8.14 8.74
CA GLU A 68 -20.18 7.66 10.13
C GLU A 68 -18.92 6.88 10.53
N LYS A 69 -18.20 6.29 9.56
CA LYS A 69 -16.98 5.51 9.79
C LYS A 69 -15.70 6.35 9.70
N GLN A 70 -15.84 7.64 9.42
CA GLN A 70 -14.69 8.51 9.28
C GLN A 70 -14.33 9.18 10.58
N THR A 71 -13.03 9.13 10.88
CA THR A 71 -12.49 9.89 12.01
C THR A 71 -12.25 11.32 11.54
N VAL A 72 -13.13 12.24 11.94
CA VAL A 72 -12.85 13.68 11.83
C VAL A 72 -11.81 14.01 12.88
N THR A 73 -10.56 14.12 12.45
CA THR A 73 -9.45 14.41 13.36
C THR A 73 -9.25 15.92 13.49
N GLU A 74 -9.69 16.51 14.60
CA GLU A 74 -9.23 17.85 15.03
C GLU A 74 -7.81 17.82 15.63
N LEU A 75 -7.21 16.62 15.68
CA LEU A 75 -5.88 16.39 16.22
C LEU A 75 -4.80 17.09 15.37
N PRO A 76 -3.72 17.56 16.01
CA PRO A 76 -2.60 18.17 15.30
C PRO A 76 -1.99 17.18 14.31
N VAL A 77 -1.73 17.66 13.09
CA VAL A 77 -1.03 16.90 12.06
C VAL A 77 0.43 16.75 12.45
N SER A 78 0.97 15.55 12.27
CA SER A 78 2.42 15.28 12.40
C SER A 78 2.88 14.43 11.23
N LEU A 79 4.12 14.63 10.78
CA LEU A 79 4.72 13.86 9.69
C LEU A 79 5.91 13.05 10.20
N LEU A 80 5.92 11.76 9.93
CA LEU A 80 7.04 10.87 10.25
C LEU A 80 7.88 10.57 9.01
N TYR A 81 9.19 10.76 9.15
CA TYR A 81 10.22 10.22 8.28
C TYR A 81 10.76 8.92 8.89
N LEU A 82 10.52 7.80 8.22
CA LEU A 82 10.97 6.49 8.71
C LEU A 82 12.37 6.16 8.19
N SER A 83 13.35 6.10 9.09
CA SER A 83 14.74 5.81 8.72
C SER A 83 14.97 4.37 8.26
N ASP A 84 14.00 3.48 8.48
CA ASP A 84 14.04 2.10 7.98
C ASP A 84 13.80 2.03 6.46
N PHE A 85 13.20 3.07 5.87
CA PHE A 85 12.88 3.13 4.43
C PHE A 85 13.53 4.30 3.69
N LEU A 86 13.94 5.35 4.42
CA LEU A 86 14.54 6.56 3.87
C LEU A 86 15.89 6.86 4.56
N PRO A 87 16.88 7.44 3.85
CA PRO A 87 16.82 7.88 2.46
C PRO A 87 16.94 6.71 1.48
N ILE A 88 16.49 6.94 0.24
CA ILE A 88 16.70 6.02 -0.87
C ILE A 88 17.96 6.38 -1.66
N LYS A 89 18.48 5.43 -2.45
CA LYS A 89 19.74 5.60 -3.20
C LYS A 89 19.63 6.58 -4.37
N ASN A 90 18.47 6.63 -5.04
CA ASN A 90 18.27 7.53 -6.17
C ASN A 90 18.18 8.98 -5.67
N GLU A 91 19.25 9.76 -5.91
CA GLU A 91 19.38 11.14 -5.42
C GLU A 91 18.33 12.09 -6.01
N VAL A 92 17.95 11.91 -7.28
CA VAL A 92 16.93 12.75 -7.92
C VAL A 92 15.57 12.49 -7.30
N GLN A 93 15.23 11.22 -7.09
CA GLN A 93 14.00 10.83 -6.41
C GLN A 93 14.00 11.31 -4.96
N MET A 94 15.11 11.14 -4.24
CA MET A 94 15.22 11.57 -2.84
C MET A 94 15.05 13.08 -2.70
N LYS A 95 15.67 13.87 -3.58
CA LYS A 95 15.50 15.32 -3.60
C LYS A 95 14.04 15.73 -3.79
N LEU A 96 13.32 15.08 -4.69
CA LEU A 96 11.89 15.36 -4.90
C LEU A 96 11.06 14.99 -3.67
N ILE A 97 11.41 13.90 -2.97
CA ILE A 97 10.78 13.51 -1.71
C ILE A 97 11.06 14.56 -0.62
N ASP A 98 12.30 15.03 -0.48
CA ASP A 98 12.66 16.08 0.47
C ASP A 98 11.93 17.40 0.18
N ASP A 99 11.84 17.80 -1.09
CA ASP A 99 11.06 18.97 -1.51
C ASP A 99 9.57 18.79 -1.16
N PHE A 100 9.02 17.58 -1.33
CA PHE A 100 7.64 17.30 -0.93
C PHE A 100 7.45 17.34 0.59
N ILE A 101 8.37 16.79 1.38
CA ILE A 101 8.36 16.87 2.84
C ILE A 101 8.36 18.35 3.29
N ALA A 102 9.22 19.19 2.70
CA ALA A 102 9.26 20.62 2.99
C ALA A 102 7.93 21.33 2.66
N ASN A 103 7.23 20.90 1.59
CA ASN A 103 5.90 21.41 1.27
C ASN A 103 4.87 21.04 2.35
N VAL A 104 4.92 19.82 2.89
CA VAL A 104 4.05 19.40 4.01
C VAL A 104 4.35 20.22 5.26
N GLU A 105 5.63 20.39 5.62
CA GLU A 105 6.05 21.22 6.75
C GLU A 105 5.52 22.65 6.65
N SER A 106 5.65 23.27 5.46
CA SER A 106 5.19 24.64 5.23
C SER A 106 3.66 24.76 5.28
N ALA A 107 2.92 23.83 4.65
CA ALA A 107 1.46 23.88 4.58
C ALA A 107 0.79 23.72 5.96
N TYR A 108 1.44 23.00 6.88
CA TYR A 108 0.92 22.72 8.22
C TYR A 108 1.66 23.44 9.35
N ASN A 109 2.73 24.16 9.04
CA ASN A 109 3.62 24.77 10.03
C ASN A 109 4.10 23.76 11.08
N ILE A 110 4.58 22.61 10.61
CA ILE A 110 5.08 21.50 11.43
C ILE A 110 6.54 21.20 11.12
N LYS A 111 7.15 20.37 11.96
CA LYS A 111 8.45 19.75 11.68
C LYS A 111 8.33 18.25 11.57
N THR A 112 9.02 17.71 10.58
CA THR A 112 9.07 16.27 10.32
C THR A 112 9.85 15.58 11.43
N GLU A 113 9.26 14.56 12.03
CA GLU A 113 9.89 13.77 13.07
C GLU A 113 10.56 12.54 12.44
N LYS A 114 11.86 12.37 12.69
CA LYS A 114 12.59 11.18 12.24
C LYS A 114 12.43 10.04 13.24
N LEU A 115 12.06 8.86 12.78
CA LEU A 115 11.83 7.68 13.62
C LEU A 115 12.37 6.41 12.96
N SER A 116 12.97 5.51 13.75
CA SER A 116 13.23 4.13 13.35
C SER A 116 12.19 3.21 13.98
N ILE A 117 11.46 2.45 13.15
CA ILE A 117 10.53 1.40 13.58
C ILE A 117 11.31 0.34 14.36
N ALA A 118 12.48 -0.08 13.86
CA ALA A 118 13.28 -1.11 14.50
C ALA A 118 13.73 -0.71 15.92
N GLU A 119 14.28 0.50 16.09
CA GLU A 119 14.69 0.98 17.42
C GLU A 119 13.49 1.25 18.33
N LYS A 120 12.39 1.78 17.79
CA LYS A 120 11.16 1.97 18.56
C LYS A 120 10.60 0.64 19.05
N TRP A 121 10.60 -0.40 18.21
CA TRP A 121 10.18 -1.75 18.59
C TRP A 121 11.05 -2.32 19.68
N LYS A 122 12.38 -2.26 19.51
CA LYS A 122 13.33 -2.71 20.52
C LYS A 122 13.07 -2.06 21.89
N ALA A 123 12.66 -0.79 21.91
CA ALA A 123 12.37 -0.05 23.14
C ALA A 123 10.98 -0.30 23.71
N THR A 124 9.95 -0.49 22.88
CA THR A 124 8.54 -0.48 23.31
C THR A 124 7.72 -1.69 22.87
N LYS A 125 8.34 -2.76 22.37
CA LYS A 125 7.64 -4.00 22.01
C LYS A 125 6.82 -4.53 23.20
N PRO A 126 5.69 -5.20 22.95
CA PRO A 126 4.90 -5.80 24.02
C PRO A 126 5.72 -6.76 24.89
N ALA A 127 5.45 -6.77 26.20
CA ALA A 127 6.21 -7.56 27.17
C ALA A 127 6.11 -9.08 26.92
N ASN A 128 5.05 -9.54 26.26
CA ASN A 128 4.81 -10.93 25.91
C ASN A 128 5.48 -11.38 24.60
N VAL A 129 6.30 -10.51 23.97
CA VAL A 129 7.08 -10.85 22.79
C VAL A 129 8.54 -10.93 23.19
N ASP A 130 9.14 -12.12 23.11
CA ASP A 130 10.55 -12.30 23.51
C ASP A 130 11.54 -11.81 22.44
N VAL A 131 11.16 -11.88 21.17
CA VAL A 131 12.00 -11.50 20.02
C VAL A 131 12.30 -10.00 20.02
N VAL A 132 13.58 -9.66 20.03
CA VAL A 132 14.04 -8.26 20.12
C VAL A 132 14.02 -7.54 18.78
N SER A 133 14.39 -8.23 17.68
CA SER A 133 14.37 -7.64 16.34
C SER A 133 12.98 -7.73 15.74
N ILE A 134 12.47 -6.60 15.22
CA ILE A 134 11.19 -6.61 14.50
C ILE A 134 11.26 -7.38 13.18
N GLN A 135 12.43 -7.37 12.53
CA GLN A 135 12.66 -8.10 11.29
C GLN A 135 12.64 -9.61 11.53
N GLU A 136 13.29 -10.08 12.60
CA GLU A 136 13.18 -11.48 13.05
C GLU A 136 11.74 -11.82 13.44
N TYR A 137 11.06 -10.92 14.17
CA TYR A 137 9.67 -11.09 14.55
C TYR A 137 8.68 -11.12 13.37
N LEU A 138 9.08 -10.70 12.16
CA LEU A 138 8.24 -10.68 10.97
C LEU A 138 8.79 -11.53 9.81
N GLN A 139 9.88 -12.27 10.02
CA GLN A 139 10.68 -12.89 8.95
C GLN A 139 9.89 -13.87 8.07
N ASP A 140 9.13 -14.77 8.69
CA ASP A 140 8.34 -15.83 8.05
C ASP A 140 6.87 -15.43 7.85
N VAL A 141 6.45 -14.31 8.47
CA VAL A 141 5.06 -13.87 8.50
C VAL A 141 4.50 -13.67 7.11
N GLY A 142 5.25 -13.06 6.18
CA GLY A 142 4.77 -12.83 4.82
C GLY A 142 4.40 -14.13 4.10
N VAL A 143 5.22 -15.17 4.23
CA VAL A 143 4.97 -16.47 3.59
C VAL A 143 3.87 -17.23 4.33
N ASN A 144 3.96 -17.33 5.66
CA ASN A 144 3.02 -18.06 6.50
C ASN A 144 1.61 -17.45 6.51
N SER A 145 1.46 -16.16 6.19
CA SER A 145 0.15 -15.51 6.09
C SER A 145 -0.34 -15.42 4.63
N PHE A 146 0.30 -14.58 3.83
CA PHE A 146 -0.18 -14.23 2.49
C PHE A 146 -0.04 -15.38 1.49
N CYS A 147 1.10 -16.08 1.45
CA CYS A 147 1.25 -17.22 0.53
C CYS A 147 0.33 -18.38 0.91
N TYR A 148 0.14 -18.66 2.20
CA TYR A 148 -0.85 -19.63 2.68
C TYR A 148 -2.28 -19.25 2.27
N GLY A 149 -2.69 -17.99 2.48
CA GLY A 149 -4.01 -17.50 2.08
C GLY A 149 -4.26 -17.69 0.58
N VAL A 150 -3.31 -17.23 -0.25
CA VAL A 150 -3.36 -17.34 -1.71
C VAL A 150 -3.33 -18.80 -2.20
N TYR A 151 -2.71 -19.72 -1.45
CA TYR A 151 -2.69 -21.14 -1.79
C TYR A 151 -4.07 -21.78 -1.62
N HIS A 152 -4.73 -21.54 -0.48
CA HIS A 152 -6.01 -22.17 -0.15
C HIS A 152 -7.26 -21.43 -0.67
N GLU A 153 -7.15 -20.16 -1.06
CA GLU A 153 -8.29 -19.37 -1.54
C GLU A 153 -8.99 -20.00 -2.76
N LEU A 154 -8.21 -20.61 -3.66
CA LEU A 154 -8.71 -21.12 -4.92
C LEU A 154 -9.05 -22.62 -4.88
N ASP A 155 -9.01 -23.27 -3.71
CA ASP A 155 -9.28 -24.72 -3.58
C ASP A 155 -10.60 -25.12 -4.27
N TRP A 156 -11.63 -24.27 -4.18
CA TRP A 156 -12.91 -24.47 -4.86
C TRP A 156 -12.77 -24.50 -6.39
N PHE A 157 -12.01 -23.56 -6.97
CA PHE A 157 -11.81 -23.44 -8.42
C PHE A 157 -11.01 -24.62 -8.96
N TRP A 158 -10.01 -25.08 -8.19
CA TRP A 158 -9.23 -26.26 -8.54
C TRP A 158 -10.10 -27.51 -8.66
N ASN A 159 -10.96 -27.73 -7.67
CA ASN A 159 -11.89 -28.86 -7.67
C ASN A 159 -12.86 -28.78 -8.87
N GLU A 160 -13.51 -27.64 -9.08
CA GLU A 160 -14.45 -27.46 -10.19
C GLU A 160 -13.78 -27.58 -11.57
N TYR A 161 -12.56 -27.04 -11.73
CA TYR A 161 -11.83 -27.12 -12.99
C TYR A 161 -11.41 -28.55 -13.31
N GLN A 162 -10.94 -29.31 -12.31
CA GLN A 162 -10.63 -30.72 -12.46
C GLN A 162 -11.87 -31.54 -12.82
N GLU A 163 -12.99 -31.33 -12.13
CA GLU A 163 -14.25 -32.02 -12.42
C GLU A 163 -14.76 -31.74 -13.84
N LYS A 164 -14.60 -30.50 -14.32
CA LYS A 164 -15.13 -30.07 -15.62
C LYS A 164 -14.23 -30.42 -16.81
N PHE A 165 -12.91 -30.39 -16.63
CA PHE A 165 -11.95 -30.47 -17.73
C PHE A 165 -10.95 -31.63 -17.62
N ASP A 166 -11.00 -32.40 -16.53
CA ASP A 166 -10.12 -33.53 -16.24
C ASP A 166 -8.61 -33.20 -16.37
N LYS A 167 -8.25 -31.97 -15.98
CA LYS A 167 -6.87 -31.49 -16.02
C LYS A 167 -6.70 -30.33 -15.03
N ALA A 168 -5.46 -30.09 -14.61
CA ALA A 168 -5.11 -28.89 -13.84
C ALA A 168 -5.18 -27.61 -14.72
N PRO A 169 -5.64 -26.46 -14.18
CA PRO A 169 -5.51 -25.17 -14.84
C PRO A 169 -4.03 -24.75 -14.93
N TYR A 170 -3.70 -23.94 -15.95
CA TYR A 170 -2.37 -23.34 -16.07
C TYR A 170 -2.18 -22.26 -15.00
N VAL A 171 -1.00 -22.26 -14.39
CA VAL A 171 -0.61 -21.31 -13.34
C VAL A 171 0.66 -20.61 -13.79
N ASN A 172 0.69 -19.28 -13.71
CA ASN A 172 1.90 -18.54 -14.09
C ASN A 172 3.07 -18.85 -13.11
N PRO A 173 4.33 -18.73 -13.56
CA PRO A 173 5.50 -19.12 -12.75
C PRO A 173 5.60 -18.47 -11.36
N VAL A 174 5.18 -17.21 -11.23
CA VAL A 174 5.23 -16.50 -9.93
C VAL A 174 4.25 -17.11 -8.93
N MET A 175 3.05 -17.49 -9.39
CA MET A 175 2.06 -18.15 -8.55
C MET A 175 2.46 -19.58 -8.19
N GLN A 176 3.06 -20.33 -9.13
CA GLN A 176 3.62 -21.65 -8.84
C GLN A 176 4.67 -21.58 -7.72
N TRP A 177 5.56 -20.58 -7.76
CA TRP A 177 6.55 -20.38 -6.70
C TRP A 177 5.91 -20.09 -5.35
N ARG A 178 4.89 -19.21 -5.30
CA ARG A 178 4.19 -18.86 -4.04
C ARG A 178 3.51 -20.07 -3.42
N TRP A 179 2.90 -20.91 -4.25
CA TRP A 179 2.23 -22.12 -3.78
C TRP A 179 3.22 -23.16 -3.29
N LYS A 180 4.32 -23.36 -4.01
CA LYS A 180 5.40 -24.21 -3.52
C LYS A 180 5.98 -23.71 -2.18
N ALA A 181 6.07 -22.40 -1.99
CA ALA A 181 6.49 -21.84 -0.71
C ALA A 181 5.46 -22.05 0.41
N ALA A 182 4.19 -22.33 0.08
CA ALA A 182 3.09 -22.47 1.01
C ALA A 182 2.58 -23.91 1.23
N GLU A 183 3.02 -24.87 0.41
CA GLU A 183 2.47 -26.23 0.39
C GLU A 183 2.59 -26.97 1.72
N ASP A 184 3.69 -26.73 2.44
CA ASP A 184 3.99 -27.36 3.73
C ASP A 184 3.57 -26.51 4.95
N ILE A 185 2.93 -25.36 4.73
CA ILE A 185 2.55 -24.46 5.82
C ILE A 185 1.29 -25.00 6.49
N THR A 186 1.40 -25.28 7.79
CA THR A 186 0.27 -25.76 8.58
C THR A 186 -0.68 -24.62 8.94
N LYS A 187 -1.94 -24.98 9.21
CA LYS A 187 -2.93 -24.02 9.73
C LYS A 187 -2.46 -23.30 11.00
N ALA A 188 -1.74 -24.00 11.89
CA ALA A 188 -1.20 -23.42 13.12
C ALA A 188 -0.14 -22.34 12.84
N GLN A 189 0.74 -22.55 11.85
CA GLN A 189 1.72 -21.54 11.43
C GLN A 189 1.05 -20.32 10.80
N TYR A 190 0.00 -20.54 10.02
CA TYR A 190 -0.81 -19.43 9.49
C TYR A 190 -1.48 -18.63 10.62
N ASP A 191 -2.14 -19.30 11.57
CA ASP A 191 -2.82 -18.64 12.67
C ASP A 191 -1.83 -17.87 13.58
N ASP A 192 -0.62 -18.40 13.79
CA ASP A 192 0.48 -17.69 14.46
C ASP A 192 0.91 -16.43 13.68
N ALA A 193 1.15 -16.55 12.38
CA ALA A 193 1.55 -15.42 11.53
C ALA A 193 0.49 -14.29 11.53
N VAL A 194 -0.79 -14.65 11.43
CA VAL A 194 -1.91 -13.70 11.53
C VAL A 194 -1.94 -13.03 12.91
N ASN A 195 -1.71 -13.78 13.99
CA ASN A 195 -1.66 -13.21 15.34
C ASN A 195 -0.46 -12.26 15.52
N ARG A 196 0.71 -12.59 14.97
CA ARG A 196 1.90 -11.73 14.99
C ARG A 196 1.67 -10.43 14.24
N LEU A 197 0.99 -10.48 13.08
CA LEU A 197 0.55 -9.28 12.34
C LEU A 197 -0.40 -8.41 13.16
N ARG A 198 -1.34 -9.02 13.90
CA ARG A 198 -2.23 -8.28 14.79
C ARG A 198 -1.47 -7.57 15.92
N ILE A 199 -0.53 -8.26 16.58
CA ILE A 199 0.31 -7.68 17.62
C ILE A 199 1.15 -6.52 17.05
N TYR A 200 1.76 -6.73 15.89
CA TYR A 200 2.53 -5.70 15.19
C TYR A 200 1.67 -4.48 14.85
N LYS A 201 0.46 -4.71 14.31
CA LYS A 201 -0.52 -3.65 14.02
C LYS A 201 -0.88 -2.85 15.26
N ASP A 202 -1.30 -3.51 16.33
CA ASP A 202 -1.74 -2.86 17.57
C ASP A 202 -0.61 -2.01 18.16
N TRP A 203 0.61 -2.57 18.21
CA TRP A 203 1.80 -1.85 18.64
C TRP A 203 2.12 -0.65 17.74
N PHE A 204 2.10 -0.81 16.42
CA PHE A 204 2.47 0.27 15.48
C PHE A 204 1.48 1.44 15.57
N LEU A 205 0.18 1.15 15.64
CA LEU A 205 -0.85 2.18 15.76
C LEU A 205 -0.71 2.96 17.08
N GLN A 206 -0.39 2.28 18.18
CA GLN A 206 -0.24 2.91 19.49
C GLN A 206 1.08 3.67 19.64
N GLU A 207 2.21 3.02 19.34
CA GLU A 207 3.54 3.48 19.70
C GLU A 207 4.20 4.33 18.60
N VAL A 208 3.91 4.04 17.34
CA VAL A 208 4.46 4.78 16.19
C VAL A 208 3.48 5.86 15.74
N MET A 209 2.25 5.48 15.38
CA MET A 209 1.26 6.45 14.87
C MET A 209 0.59 7.27 15.96
N GLN A 210 0.65 6.84 17.22
CA GLN A 210 0.02 7.52 18.36
C GLN A 210 -1.46 7.86 18.11
N VAL A 211 -2.21 6.89 17.57
CA VAL A 211 -3.64 7.05 17.25
C VAL A 211 -4.40 7.53 18.48
N GLY A 212 -5.27 8.54 18.29
CA GLY A 212 -6.03 9.21 19.35
C GLY A 212 -5.31 10.40 20.00
N LYS A 213 -4.00 10.57 19.76
CA LYS A 213 -3.22 11.74 20.25
C LYS A 213 -2.83 12.70 19.13
N ARG A 214 -2.54 12.19 17.94
CA ARG A 214 -2.09 12.96 16.77
C ARG A 214 -2.74 12.44 15.48
N ASN A 215 -2.86 13.31 14.48
CA ASN A 215 -3.14 12.89 13.11
C ASN A 215 -1.82 12.63 12.38
N THR A 216 -1.24 11.46 12.65
CA THR A 216 0.09 11.10 12.15
C THR A 216 0.04 10.64 10.71
N LEU A 217 0.86 11.27 9.88
CA LEU A 217 1.14 10.89 8.51
C LEU A 217 2.53 10.24 8.43
N ILE A 218 2.69 9.28 7.52
CA ILE A 218 3.99 8.68 7.22
C ILE A 218 4.28 8.90 5.74
N VAL A 219 5.44 9.47 5.43
CA VAL A 219 5.95 9.55 4.06
C VAL A 219 6.69 8.27 3.70
N LEU A 220 6.31 7.65 2.59
CA LEU A 220 6.88 6.40 2.10
C LEU A 220 7.35 6.58 0.64
N PRO A 221 8.57 6.12 0.30
CA PRO A 221 8.98 6.03 -1.10
C PRO A 221 8.22 4.90 -1.80
N ILE A 222 7.80 5.12 -3.04
CA ILE A 222 7.28 4.03 -3.88
C ILE A 222 8.47 3.39 -4.59
N THR A 223 9.15 2.49 -3.89
CA THR A 223 10.37 1.79 -4.37
C THR A 223 11.48 2.75 -4.85
N SER A 224 12.64 2.21 -5.24
CA SER A 224 13.64 3.00 -5.96
C SER A 224 13.16 3.14 -7.41
N GLN A 225 12.92 4.36 -7.88
CA GLN A 225 12.51 4.58 -9.26
C GLN A 225 13.69 4.25 -10.17
N GLU A 226 13.48 3.24 -11.00
CA GLU A 226 14.40 2.79 -12.03
C GLU A 226 13.63 2.62 -13.35
N VAL A 227 14.36 2.57 -14.46
CA VAL A 227 13.75 2.35 -15.77
C VAL A 227 13.49 0.85 -15.91
N ASP A 228 12.22 0.45 -15.85
CA ASP A 228 11.80 -0.94 -16.07
C ASP A 228 11.39 -1.14 -17.53
N TYR A 229 12.20 -1.91 -18.27
CA TYR A 229 11.96 -2.18 -19.69
C TYR A 229 11.23 -3.51 -19.87
N ARG A 230 10.12 -3.50 -20.63
CA ARG A 230 9.26 -4.68 -20.83
C ARG A 230 9.91 -5.85 -21.59
N ASP A 231 11.03 -5.61 -22.29
CA ASP A 231 11.83 -6.65 -22.96
C ASP A 231 12.90 -7.27 -22.03
N VAL A 232 13.01 -6.81 -20.77
CA VAL A 232 13.82 -7.44 -19.73
C VAL A 232 12.94 -8.46 -19.00
N PRO A 233 13.30 -9.75 -19.00
CA PRO A 233 12.56 -10.75 -18.22
C PRO A 233 12.57 -10.38 -16.73
N PRO A 234 11.44 -10.57 -16.02
CA PRO A 234 11.41 -10.31 -14.59
C PRO A 234 12.41 -11.22 -13.86
N GLY A 235 13.00 -10.69 -12.79
CA GLY A 235 13.82 -11.48 -11.89
C GLY A 235 13.04 -12.61 -11.21
N PRO A 236 13.73 -13.55 -10.54
CA PRO A 236 13.05 -14.61 -9.80
C PRO A 236 12.15 -14.02 -8.71
N PRO A 237 11.01 -14.66 -8.41
CA PRO A 237 10.14 -14.23 -7.32
C PRO A 237 10.88 -14.32 -5.98
N THR A 238 10.62 -13.36 -5.10
CA THR A 238 11.16 -13.30 -3.75
C THR A 238 10.07 -13.52 -2.72
N ALA A 239 10.47 -13.98 -1.53
CA ALA A 239 9.55 -14.09 -0.40
C ALA A 239 9.00 -12.72 0.00
N PRO A 240 7.69 -12.62 0.26
CA PRO A 240 7.11 -11.41 0.81
C PRO A 240 7.70 -11.10 2.19
N ASN A 241 8.14 -9.87 2.39
CA ASN A 241 8.64 -9.38 3.67
C ASN A 241 7.60 -8.48 4.33
N ALA A 242 7.07 -8.92 5.48
CA ALA A 242 6.03 -8.18 6.21
C ALA A 242 6.54 -6.87 6.84
N PHE A 243 7.86 -6.65 6.91
CA PHE A 243 8.46 -5.38 7.35
C PHE A 243 8.57 -4.33 6.24
N ASP A 244 8.42 -4.69 4.96
CA ASP A 244 8.55 -3.73 3.86
C ASP A 244 7.46 -2.64 3.94
N GLY A 245 7.81 -1.41 3.54
CA GLY A 245 6.88 -0.27 3.61
C GLY A 245 5.55 -0.49 2.90
N ILE A 246 5.53 -1.29 1.82
CA ILE A 246 4.32 -1.63 1.06
C ILE A 246 3.32 -2.50 1.84
N TRP A 247 3.77 -3.13 2.94
CA TRP A 247 2.92 -3.91 3.84
C TRP A 247 2.26 -3.05 4.92
N LEU A 248 2.69 -1.81 5.14
CA LEU A 248 2.16 -0.98 6.22
C LEU A 248 0.67 -0.69 6.05
N ALA A 249 0.25 -0.12 4.92
CA ALA A 249 -1.15 0.23 4.70
C ALA A 249 -2.11 -0.95 4.90
N PRO A 250 -1.92 -2.12 4.24
CA PRO A 250 -2.83 -3.24 4.42
C PRO A 250 -2.76 -3.84 5.84
N THR A 251 -1.57 -3.98 6.44
CA THR A 251 -1.42 -4.51 7.81
C THR A 251 -2.15 -3.63 8.82
N LEU A 252 -1.95 -2.32 8.72
CA LEU A 252 -2.52 -1.35 9.65
C LEU A 252 -4.01 -1.14 9.39
N GLY A 253 -4.52 -1.49 8.21
CA GLY A 253 -5.85 -1.10 7.76
C GLY A 253 -5.95 0.42 7.71
N ALA A 254 -4.90 1.05 7.17
CA ALA A 254 -4.72 2.49 7.11
C ALA A 254 -4.89 2.98 5.67
N PRO A 255 -5.46 4.18 5.46
CA PRO A 255 -5.53 4.78 4.14
C PRO A 255 -4.15 5.21 3.67
N GLU A 256 -3.87 4.99 2.39
CA GLU A 256 -2.63 5.41 1.73
C GLU A 256 -2.98 6.10 0.41
N VAL A 257 -2.34 7.24 0.13
CA VAL A 257 -2.46 7.91 -1.15
C VAL A 257 -1.09 8.18 -1.77
N SER A 258 -0.91 7.69 -2.99
CA SER A 258 0.27 7.86 -3.83
C SER A 258 0.06 9.04 -4.76
N ILE A 259 0.97 10.01 -4.70
CA ILE A 259 0.87 11.28 -5.41
C ILE A 259 2.14 11.51 -6.21
N PRO A 260 2.03 11.84 -7.50
CA PRO A 260 3.18 12.24 -8.29
C PRO A 260 3.74 13.60 -7.84
N ILE A 261 5.05 13.64 -7.59
CA ILE A 261 5.77 14.78 -7.01
C ILE A 261 6.85 15.35 -7.93
N GLY A 262 7.13 14.70 -9.05
CA GLY A 262 8.04 15.22 -10.06
C GLY A 262 8.30 14.23 -11.18
N GLU A 263 9.28 14.55 -12.01
CA GLU A 263 9.75 13.66 -13.08
C GLU A 263 11.27 13.55 -13.00
N MET A 264 11.80 12.40 -13.38
CA MET A 264 13.22 12.16 -13.54
C MET A 264 13.52 11.92 -15.02
N GLU A 265 14.54 12.60 -15.53
CA GLU A 265 15.00 12.40 -16.92
C GLU A 265 15.83 11.13 -17.04
N TYR A 266 15.67 10.41 -18.14
CA TYR A 266 16.49 9.26 -18.48
C TYR A 266 16.67 9.14 -20.00
N HIS A 267 17.78 8.53 -20.43
CA HIS A 267 17.99 8.21 -21.83
C HIS A 267 17.39 6.83 -22.16
N SER A 268 16.37 6.80 -23.00
CA SER A 268 15.70 5.57 -23.41
C SER A 268 16.50 4.84 -24.47
N ARG A 269 16.92 3.60 -24.19
CA ARG A 269 17.59 2.74 -25.19
C ARG A 269 16.67 2.30 -26.32
N VAL A 270 15.36 2.36 -26.11
CA VAL A 270 14.34 1.93 -27.08
C VAL A 270 14.08 3.04 -28.09
N SER A 271 13.90 4.29 -27.64
CA SER A 271 13.62 5.42 -28.52
C SER A 271 14.88 6.18 -28.97
N GLY A 272 16.01 6.00 -28.28
CA GLY A 272 17.25 6.74 -28.51
C GLY A 272 17.17 8.21 -28.10
N ARG A 273 16.20 8.59 -27.26
CA ARG A 273 15.92 9.97 -26.86
C ARG A 273 15.90 10.13 -25.34
N GLN A 274 15.98 11.38 -24.89
CA GLN A 274 15.67 11.72 -23.51
C GLN A 274 14.16 11.61 -23.27
N GLU A 275 13.80 10.92 -22.20
CA GLU A 275 12.44 10.66 -21.75
C GLU A 275 12.32 10.94 -20.24
N HIS A 276 11.08 10.92 -19.73
CA HIS A 276 10.76 11.30 -18.36
C HIS A 276 10.03 10.15 -17.65
N LEU A 277 10.46 9.83 -16.43
CA LEU A 277 9.77 8.92 -15.53
C LEU A 277 9.06 9.71 -14.44
N PRO A 278 7.77 9.41 -14.15
CA PRO A 278 7.10 10.01 -13.02
C PRO A 278 7.75 9.55 -11.71
N ILE A 279 7.91 10.48 -10.78
CA ILE A 279 8.32 10.22 -9.40
C ILE A 279 7.11 10.37 -8.52
N VAL A 280 6.82 9.34 -7.74
CA VAL A 280 5.63 9.25 -6.89
C VAL A 280 6.07 9.01 -5.45
N VAL A 281 5.36 9.62 -4.51
CA VAL A 281 5.50 9.37 -3.07
C VAL A 281 4.17 8.96 -2.49
N SER A 282 4.19 8.11 -1.48
CA SER A 282 3.00 7.73 -0.72
C SER A 282 2.92 8.49 0.60
N LEU A 283 1.71 8.93 0.94
CA LEU A 283 1.36 9.37 2.28
C LEU A 283 0.37 8.38 2.89
N LEU A 284 0.77 7.78 4.01
CA LEU A 284 -0.07 6.91 4.82
C LEU A 284 -0.68 7.71 5.97
N GLY A 285 -1.99 7.60 6.19
CA GLY A 285 -2.70 8.20 7.31
C GLY A 285 -3.09 7.18 8.38
N ILE A 286 -3.70 7.62 9.48
CA ILE A 286 -4.24 6.71 10.51
C ILE A 286 -5.51 5.98 10.02
N PRO A 287 -5.84 4.78 10.54
CA PRO A 287 -7.07 4.08 10.17
C PRO A 287 -8.33 4.94 10.28
N GLY A 288 -9.18 4.91 9.25
CA GLY A 288 -10.43 5.67 9.19
C GLY A 288 -10.27 7.17 8.89
N SER A 289 -9.07 7.64 8.54
CA SER A 289 -8.80 9.05 8.21
C SER A 289 -8.88 9.34 6.70
N ASP A 290 -9.52 8.50 5.89
CA ASP A 290 -9.52 8.53 4.42
C ASP A 290 -9.77 9.94 3.82
N LEU A 291 -10.87 10.62 4.19
CA LEU A 291 -11.11 11.99 3.71
C LEU A 291 -10.19 13.02 4.38
N SER A 292 -9.80 12.82 5.63
CA SER A 292 -8.85 13.73 6.31
C SER A 292 -7.50 13.72 5.61
N LEU A 293 -7.03 12.54 5.21
CA LEU A 293 -5.83 12.33 4.41
C LEU A 293 -5.94 13.01 3.05
N LEU A 294 -7.05 12.81 2.33
CA LEU A 294 -7.26 13.46 1.03
C LEU A 294 -7.28 14.99 1.14
N LYS A 295 -8.04 15.54 2.09
CA LYS A 295 -8.07 16.99 2.35
C LYS A 295 -6.68 17.51 2.71
N THR A 296 -5.93 16.72 3.46
CA THR A 296 -4.58 17.08 3.88
C THR A 296 -3.64 17.18 2.70
N VAL A 297 -3.66 16.18 1.84
CA VAL A 297 -2.89 16.17 0.60
C VAL A 297 -3.30 17.30 -0.33
N ARG A 298 -4.60 17.54 -0.54
CA ARG A 298 -5.08 18.67 -1.33
C ARG A 298 -4.47 19.98 -0.84
N LYS A 299 -4.55 20.24 0.47
CA LYS A 299 -3.99 21.46 1.05
C LYS A 299 -2.49 21.59 0.77
N VAL A 300 -1.71 20.50 0.89
CA VAL A 300 -0.27 20.51 0.57
C VAL A 300 -0.03 20.84 -0.90
N LEU A 301 -0.79 20.21 -1.81
CA LEU A 301 -0.64 20.44 -3.26
C LEU A 301 -1.00 21.88 -3.63
N GLU A 302 -2.12 22.41 -3.14
CA GLU A 302 -2.55 23.79 -3.37
C GLU A 302 -1.55 24.81 -2.80
N HIS A 303 -1.10 24.61 -1.55
CA HIS A 303 -0.14 25.49 -0.89
C HIS A 303 1.21 25.56 -1.61
N SER A 304 1.62 24.44 -2.22
CA SER A 304 2.89 24.34 -2.97
C SER A 304 2.75 24.66 -4.47
N GLY A 305 1.55 25.01 -4.94
CA GLY A 305 1.28 25.25 -6.36
C GLY A 305 1.44 24.01 -7.25
N ARG A 306 1.39 22.80 -6.65
CA ARG A 306 1.46 21.53 -7.38
C ARG A 306 0.10 21.23 -8.03
N PRO A 307 0.07 20.71 -9.27
CA PRO A 307 -1.21 20.45 -9.91
C PRO A 307 -1.96 19.29 -9.24
N LEU A 308 -3.28 19.40 -9.20
CA LEU A 308 -4.18 18.36 -8.65
C LEU A 308 -4.52 17.27 -9.68
N SER A 309 -4.10 17.45 -10.93
CA SER A 309 -4.40 16.54 -12.02
C SER A 309 -3.18 16.31 -12.90
N VAL A 310 -2.99 15.07 -13.34
CA VAL A 310 -1.90 14.65 -14.23
C VAL A 310 -2.40 14.43 -15.65
N LYS A 311 -1.53 14.68 -16.63
CA LYS A 311 -1.82 14.47 -18.06
C LYS A 311 -1.59 13.01 -18.47
N ALA A 312 -2.13 12.67 -19.64
CA ALA A 312 -1.75 11.47 -20.37
C ALA A 312 -0.61 11.80 -21.34
N GLY A 313 0.27 10.84 -21.61
CA GLY A 313 1.35 10.97 -22.58
C GLY A 313 2.73 10.92 -21.94
N SER A 314 3.71 11.56 -22.59
CA SER A 314 5.12 11.51 -22.20
C SER A 314 5.50 12.45 -21.06
N ARG A 315 4.58 13.31 -20.61
CA ARG A 315 4.79 14.28 -19.53
C ARG A 315 3.60 14.26 -18.58
N MET A 316 3.91 14.48 -17.31
CA MET A 316 2.98 14.42 -16.18
C MET A 316 2.10 15.65 -16.06
N TRP A 317 2.58 16.83 -16.46
CA TRP A 317 1.91 18.11 -16.29
C TRP A 317 1.71 18.89 -17.58
#